data_AF-A0A424NEF9-F1
#
_entry.id   AF-A0A424NEF9-F1
#
_cell.length_a   1.000
_cell.length_b   1.000
_cell.length_c   1.000
_cell.angle_alpha   90.00
_cell.angle_beta   90.00
_cell.angle_gamma   90.00
#
_symmetry.space_group_name_H-M   'P 1'
#
loop_
_entity.id
_entity.type
_entity.pdbx_description
1 polymer ?
#
loop_
_entity_poly.entity_id
_entity_poly.type
_entity_poly.pdbx_seq_one_letter_code
_entity_poly.pdbx_strand_id
1 'polypeptide(L)'
;MRWPIFYIKLLTTSFILLSFSALSNESKWSLIYKSDEVTIETKSHNCEFSDAYDQEFIFLRITNLTDSSLTLSYYLELWYDNDCINCENKKPEYEKSFNLNARETTISDCSYKSNESKIFVKFSLPLSKMPGVNKIVKLTNFELKNISLKYE
;
A
#
# COMPACT_ATOMS: atom_id res chain seq x y z
N MET A 1 -53.28 -32.04 -56.32
CA MET A 1 -52.43 -30.82 -56.28
C MET A 1 -52.69 -30.13 -54.95
N ARG A 2 -51.72 -30.12 -54.04
CA ARG A 2 -51.88 -29.64 -52.65
C ARG A 2 -50.61 -28.85 -52.32
N TRP A 3 -50.79 -27.57 -52.02
CA TRP A 3 -49.73 -26.57 -51.83
C TRP A 3 -48.89 -26.84 -50.56
N PRO A 4 -47.63 -26.39 -50.48
CA PRO A 4 -46.85 -26.47 -49.26
C PRO A 4 -47.15 -25.27 -48.34
N ILE A 5 -47.23 -25.56 -47.04
CA ILE A 5 -47.38 -24.59 -45.96
C ILE A 5 -45.96 -24.12 -45.58
N PHE A 6 -45.72 -22.81 -45.66
CA PHE A 6 -44.48 -22.19 -45.20
C PHE A 6 -44.49 -22.05 -43.67
N TYR A 7 -43.53 -22.68 -42.99
CA TYR A 7 -43.25 -22.44 -41.58
C TYR A 7 -42.13 -21.40 -41.44
N ILE A 8 -42.48 -20.18 -41.04
CA ILE A 8 -41.53 -19.14 -40.68
C ILE A 8 -41.01 -19.45 -39.27
N LYS A 9 -39.72 -19.82 -39.16
CA LYS A 9 -39.06 -19.93 -37.86
C LYS A 9 -38.62 -18.54 -37.39
N LEU A 10 -39.31 -18.03 -36.37
CA LEU A 10 -38.98 -16.79 -35.67
C LEU A 10 -37.69 -17.00 -34.87
N LEU A 11 -36.59 -16.39 -35.30
CA LEU A 11 -35.29 -16.48 -34.64
C LEU A 11 -35.17 -15.35 -33.61
N THR A 12 -35.47 -15.63 -32.34
CA THR A 12 -35.31 -14.66 -31.25
C THR A 12 -33.86 -14.69 -30.75
N THR A 13 -33.03 -13.79 -31.26
CA THR A 13 -31.66 -13.59 -30.76
C THR A 13 -31.71 -12.87 -29.41
N SER A 14 -31.49 -13.61 -28.33
CA SER A 14 -31.34 -13.07 -26.97
C SER A 14 -30.02 -12.29 -26.89
N PHE A 15 -30.13 -10.98 -26.68
CA PHE A 15 -28.99 -10.07 -26.53
C PHE A 15 -28.55 -10.13 -25.06
N ILE A 16 -27.54 -10.94 -24.76
CA ILE A 16 -26.95 -11.03 -23.42
C ILE A 16 -26.10 -9.77 -23.21
N LEU A 17 -26.61 -8.85 -22.39
CA LEU A 17 -25.87 -7.69 -21.92
C LEU A 17 -24.79 -8.16 -20.94
N LEU A 18 -23.57 -8.37 -21.45
CA LEU A 18 -22.38 -8.56 -20.64
C LEU A 18 -21.99 -7.20 -20.02
N SER A 19 -22.43 -6.98 -18.79
CA SER A 19 -21.99 -5.87 -17.97
C SER A 19 -20.51 -6.06 -17.61
N PHE A 20 -19.61 -5.45 -18.37
CA PHE A 20 -18.21 -5.31 -17.98
C PHE A 20 -18.14 -4.37 -16.77
N SER A 21 -18.03 -4.95 -15.57
CA SER A 21 -17.60 -4.19 -14.40
C SER A 21 -16.13 -3.86 -14.62
N ALA A 22 -15.84 -2.57 -14.81
CA ALA A 22 -14.46 -2.08 -14.79
C ALA A 22 -13.88 -2.41 -13.41
N LEU A 23 -12.95 -3.35 -13.35
CA LEU A 23 -12.21 -3.68 -12.14
C LEU A 23 -11.37 -2.45 -11.80
N SER A 24 -11.78 -1.67 -10.79
CA SER A 24 -10.93 -0.62 -10.25
C SER A 24 -9.67 -1.31 -9.72
N ASN A 25 -8.52 -0.95 -10.29
CA ASN A 25 -7.24 -1.48 -9.87
C ASN A 25 -6.80 -0.78 -8.57
N GLU A 26 -7.63 -0.88 -7.52
CA GLU A 26 -7.14 -0.55 -6.19
C GLU A 26 -6.03 -1.55 -5.85
N SER A 27 -4.83 -1.05 -5.59
CA SER A 27 -3.73 -1.90 -5.13
C SER A 27 -4.21 -2.67 -3.89
N LYS A 28 -4.10 -4.00 -3.94
CA LYS A 28 -4.50 -4.84 -2.81
C LYS A 28 -3.45 -4.72 -1.71
N TRP A 29 -3.90 -4.79 -0.46
CA TRP A 29 -2.99 -4.91 0.67
C TRP A 29 -2.22 -6.22 0.58
N SER A 30 -0.91 -6.16 0.84
CA SER A 30 0.00 -7.30 0.84
C SER A 30 0.53 -7.52 2.25
N LEU A 31 0.29 -8.71 2.80
CA LEU A 31 0.81 -9.12 4.11
C LEU A 31 2.34 -9.24 4.07
N ILE A 32 3.04 -8.55 4.98
CA ILE A 32 4.51 -8.62 5.10
C ILE A 32 4.97 -9.22 6.43
N TYR A 33 4.11 -9.21 7.45
CA TYR A 33 4.37 -9.81 8.75
C TYR A 33 3.08 -10.30 9.39
N LYS A 34 3.14 -11.47 10.02
CA LYS A 34 2.04 -12.06 10.78
C LYS A 34 2.58 -12.87 11.95
N SER A 35 2.06 -12.59 13.14
CA SER A 35 2.10 -13.47 14.30
C SER A 35 0.67 -13.72 14.80
N ASP A 36 0.54 -14.39 15.94
CA ASP A 36 -0.74 -14.52 16.64
C ASP A 36 -1.20 -13.20 17.29
N GLU A 37 -0.28 -12.24 17.43
CA GLU A 37 -0.48 -11.00 18.19
C GLU A 37 -0.63 -9.77 17.29
N VAL A 38 0.07 -9.72 16.14
CA VAL A 38 0.05 -8.55 15.24
C VAL A 38 0.14 -8.99 13.77
N THR A 39 -0.54 -8.24 12.89
CA THR A 39 -0.30 -8.28 11.44
C THR A 39 0.17 -6.93 10.92
N ILE A 40 1.09 -6.96 9.96
CA ILE A 40 1.52 -5.78 9.19
C ILE A 40 1.30 -6.06 7.71
N GLU A 41 0.48 -5.24 7.09
CA GLU A 41 0.19 -5.25 5.66
C GLU A 41 0.67 -3.95 5.01
N THR A 42 0.93 -4.00 3.71
CA THR A 42 1.40 -2.84 2.95
C THR A 42 0.62 -2.61 1.67
N LYS A 43 0.55 -1.35 1.23
CA LYS A 43 -0.08 -0.97 -0.04
C LYS A 43 0.64 0.26 -0.61
N SER A 44 1.04 0.22 -1.88
CA SER A 44 1.56 1.41 -2.57
C SER A 44 0.44 2.41 -2.83
N HIS A 45 0.72 3.68 -2.58
CA HIS A 45 -0.21 4.78 -2.75
C HIS A 45 0.52 6.05 -3.22
N ASN A 46 -0.09 6.80 -4.13
CA ASN A 46 0.42 8.10 -4.58
C ASN A 46 -0.32 9.22 -3.85
N CYS A 47 0.42 10.08 -3.16
CA CYS A 47 -0.11 11.26 -2.48
C CYS A 47 0.14 12.52 -3.31
N GLU A 48 -0.94 13.25 -3.56
CA GLU A 48 -0.90 14.58 -4.17
C GLU A 48 -0.90 15.64 -3.08
N PHE A 49 -0.01 16.62 -3.20
CA PHE A 49 0.14 17.69 -2.20
C PHE A 49 0.00 19.06 -2.84
N SER A 50 -0.67 19.99 -2.14
CA SER A 50 -0.79 21.37 -2.61
C SER A 50 0.45 22.22 -2.34
N ASP A 51 1.23 21.86 -1.32
CA ASP A 51 2.37 22.60 -0.78
C ASP A 51 3.72 21.87 -0.90
N ALA A 52 3.73 20.68 -1.53
CA ALA A 52 4.91 19.87 -1.77
C ALA A 52 4.80 19.15 -3.12
N TYR A 53 5.90 18.56 -3.60
CA TYR A 53 5.85 17.68 -4.75
C TYR A 53 5.08 16.40 -4.42
N ASP A 54 4.35 15.85 -5.38
CA ASP A 54 3.66 14.57 -5.21
C ASP A 54 4.65 13.43 -4.93
N GLN A 55 4.23 12.51 -4.07
CA GLN A 55 5.09 11.45 -3.57
C GLN A 55 4.37 10.11 -3.60
N GLU A 56 5.09 9.08 -4.02
CA GLU A 56 4.66 7.70 -3.86
C GLU A 56 5.16 7.18 -2.51
N PHE A 57 4.26 6.53 -1.78
CA PHE A 57 4.52 5.91 -0.49
C PHE A 57 4.09 4.44 -0.49
N ILE A 58 4.70 3.66 0.38
CA ILE A 58 4.13 2.40 0.87
C ILE A 58 3.44 2.72 2.18
N PHE A 59 2.12 2.54 2.21
CA PHE A 59 1.31 2.63 3.42
C PHE A 59 1.41 1.34 4.20
N LEU A 60 1.34 1.47 5.52
CA LEU A 60 1.29 0.38 6.47
C LEU A 60 -0.13 0.28 7.01
N ARG A 61 -0.59 -0.95 7.20
CA ARG A 61 -1.74 -1.28 8.01
C ARG A 61 -1.26 -2.24 9.09
N ILE A 62 -1.38 -1.81 10.33
CA ILE A 62 -0.90 -2.54 11.49
C ILE A 62 -2.12 -2.86 12.36
N THR A 63 -2.34 -4.14 12.63
CA THR A 63 -3.48 -4.60 13.43
C THR A 63 -2.99 -5.34 14.66
N ASN A 64 -3.44 -4.90 15.84
CA ASN A 64 -3.34 -5.64 17.09
C ASN A 64 -4.40 -6.74 17.11
N LEU A 65 -3.97 -8.00 17.22
CA LEU A 65 -4.84 -9.18 17.28
C LEU A 65 -5.12 -9.64 18.72
N THR A 66 -4.65 -8.89 19.72
CA THR A 66 -4.83 -9.21 21.14
C THR A 66 -5.93 -8.37 21.79
N ASP A 67 -6.38 -8.81 22.96
CA ASP A 67 -7.33 -8.08 23.82
C ASP A 67 -6.63 -7.11 24.80
N SER A 68 -5.34 -6.83 24.59
CA SER A 68 -4.56 -5.91 25.41
C SER A 68 -3.89 -4.84 24.54
N SER A 69 -3.67 -3.67 25.10
CA SER A 69 -2.86 -2.65 24.44
C SER A 69 -1.41 -3.12 24.34
N LEU A 70 -0.76 -2.81 23.21
CA LEU A 70 0.64 -3.13 23.00
C LEU A 70 1.37 -2.02 22.25
N THR A 71 2.66 -1.96 22.45
CA THR A 71 3.60 -1.18 21.65
C THR A 71 4.33 -2.12 20.70
N LEU A 72 4.14 -1.91 19.40
CA LEU A 72 4.94 -2.53 18.35
C LEU A 72 6.15 -1.64 18.06
N SER A 73 7.35 -2.19 18.06
CA SER A 73 8.55 -1.50 17.59
C SER A 73 9.33 -2.33 16.59
N TYR A 74 9.97 -1.68 15.62
CA TYR A 74 10.88 -2.33 14.68
C TYR A 74 11.93 -1.35 14.15
N TYR A 75 13.01 -1.88 13.59
CA TYR A 75 14.00 -1.11 12.86
C TYR A 75 13.75 -1.24 11.35
N LEU A 76 13.63 -0.12 10.65
CA LEU A 76 13.33 -0.09 9.21
C LEU A 76 14.61 0.05 8.39
N GLU A 77 14.99 -0.96 7.61
CA GLU A 77 16.08 -0.86 6.62
C GLU A 77 15.53 -0.46 5.24
N LEU A 78 16.27 0.38 4.52
CA LEU A 78 15.85 0.97 3.25
C LEU A 78 16.94 0.90 2.19
N TRP A 79 16.55 0.51 0.98
CA TRP A 79 17.43 0.50 -0.20
C TRP A 79 16.88 1.44 -1.26
N TYR A 80 17.64 2.48 -1.58
CA TYR A 80 17.33 3.37 -2.70
C TYR A 80 18.30 3.10 -3.84
N ASP A 81 17.77 2.88 -5.04
CA ASP A 81 18.56 2.53 -6.22
C ASP A 81 19.50 1.32 -6.00
N ASN A 82 19.05 0.36 -5.17
CA ASN A 82 19.76 -0.84 -4.70
C ASN A 82 20.87 -0.61 -3.66
N ASP A 83 21.11 0.63 -3.24
CA ASP A 83 22.07 0.96 -2.19
C ASP A 83 21.35 1.05 -0.83
N CYS A 84 21.84 0.30 0.17
CA CYS A 84 21.30 0.42 1.51
C CYS A 84 21.75 1.73 2.15
N ILE A 85 20.79 2.56 2.57
CA ILE A 85 21.11 3.88 3.13
C ILE A 85 21.35 3.87 4.64
N ASN A 86 20.98 2.79 5.33
CA ASN A 86 20.98 2.76 6.79
C ASN A 86 21.33 1.39 7.43
N CYS A 87 21.77 0.39 6.66
CA CYS A 87 22.10 -0.94 7.19
C CYS A 87 23.30 -0.93 8.15
N GLU A 88 24.30 -0.09 7.89
CA GLU A 88 25.55 -0.10 8.68
C GLU A 88 25.49 0.82 9.91
N ASN A 89 24.63 1.85 9.87
CA ASN A 89 24.54 2.87 10.90
C ASN A 89 23.13 2.88 11.47
N LYS A 90 22.93 2.17 12.60
CA LYS A 90 21.67 2.14 13.34
C LYS A 90 21.34 3.51 13.93
N LYS A 91 20.74 4.37 13.10
CA LYS A 91 20.24 5.68 13.53
C LYS A 91 18.84 5.57 14.14
N PRO A 92 18.56 6.32 15.21
CA PRO A 92 17.23 6.32 15.85
C PRO A 92 16.07 6.71 14.91
N GLU A 93 16.33 7.47 13.84
CA GLU A 93 15.30 7.90 12.87
C GLU A 93 14.60 6.74 12.13
N TYR A 94 15.23 5.57 12.12
CA TYR A 94 14.69 4.34 11.51
C TYR A 94 14.10 3.36 12.53
N GLU A 95 14.19 3.67 13.83
CA GLU A 95 13.42 2.97 14.85
C GLU A 95 11.99 3.49 14.83
N LYS A 96 11.04 2.62 14.51
CA LYS A 96 9.61 2.95 14.44
C LYS A 96 8.89 2.31 15.61
N SER A 97 7.91 3.04 16.17
CA SER A 97 7.10 2.56 17.28
C SER A 97 5.64 2.96 17.12
N PHE A 98 4.74 2.05 17.42
CA PHE A 98 3.29 2.24 17.33
C PHE A 98 2.63 1.73 18.59
N ASN A 99 1.90 2.61 19.26
CA ASN A 99 1.01 2.22 20.36
C ASN A 99 -0.34 1.84 19.75
N LEU A 100 -0.81 0.65 20.07
CA LEU A 100 -2.05 0.08 19.55
C LEU A 100 -2.89 -0.35 20.73
N ASN A 101 -4.10 0.19 20.83
CA ASN A 101 -5.11 -0.32 21.75
C ASN A 101 -5.47 -1.77 21.39
N ALA A 102 -6.10 -2.46 22.35
CA ALA A 102 -6.68 -3.78 22.10
C ALA A 102 -7.52 -3.78 20.83
N ARG A 103 -7.30 -4.76 19.94
CA ARG A 103 -8.00 -4.91 18.65
C ARG A 103 -7.90 -3.74 17.68
N GLU A 104 -7.02 -2.75 17.93
CA GLU A 104 -6.89 -1.58 17.06
C GLU A 104 -6.24 -1.93 15.71
N THR A 105 -6.66 -1.22 14.66
CA THR A 105 -5.97 -1.20 13.37
C THR A 105 -5.61 0.23 13.00
N THR A 106 -4.30 0.49 12.88
CA THR A 106 -3.78 1.77 12.39
C THR A 106 -3.46 1.66 10.91
N ILE A 107 -3.89 2.65 10.13
CA ILE A 107 -3.67 2.72 8.69
C ILE A 107 -3.03 4.08 8.37
N SER A 108 -1.97 4.07 7.58
CA SER A 108 -1.35 5.30 7.09
C SER A 108 -2.21 6.02 6.06
N ASP A 109 -2.01 7.33 5.96
CA ASP A 109 -2.65 8.17 4.96
C ASP A 109 -1.70 9.25 4.41
N CYS A 110 -2.20 10.05 3.47
CA CYS A 110 -1.48 11.19 2.93
C CYS A 110 -1.48 12.41 3.86
N SER A 111 -2.43 12.52 4.78
CA SER A 111 -2.69 13.69 5.61
C SER A 111 -1.74 13.81 6.80
N TYR A 112 -1.32 12.68 7.38
CA TYR A 112 -0.37 12.64 8.48
C TYR A 112 1.06 12.84 7.99
N LYS A 113 1.70 13.89 8.51
CA LYS A 113 3.11 14.22 8.26
C LYS A 113 4.09 13.33 9.02
N SER A 114 3.63 12.52 9.98
CA SER A 114 4.54 11.60 10.68
C SER A 114 5.07 10.55 9.69
N ASN A 115 6.39 10.56 9.48
CA ASN A 115 7.09 9.60 8.62
C ASN A 115 7.12 8.19 9.22
N GLU A 116 6.59 7.99 10.42
CA GLU A 116 6.65 6.70 11.09
C GLU A 116 5.70 5.69 10.47
N SER A 117 4.51 6.14 10.05
CA SER A 117 3.47 5.26 9.52
C SER A 117 3.63 4.93 8.03
N LYS A 118 4.52 5.57 7.26
CA LYS A 118 4.64 5.34 5.81
C LYS A 118 6.09 5.34 5.35
N ILE A 119 6.37 4.61 4.27
CA ILE A 119 7.70 4.49 3.70
C ILE A 119 7.72 5.25 2.37
N PHE A 120 8.61 6.24 2.24
CA PHE A 120 8.77 6.98 0.99
C PHE A 120 9.29 6.05 -0.11
N VAL A 121 8.72 6.14 -1.31
CA VAL A 121 9.16 5.38 -2.49
C VAL A 121 9.93 6.28 -3.42
N LYS A 122 9.33 7.39 -3.87
CA LYS A 122 9.93 8.37 -4.77
C LYS A 122 9.05 9.61 -4.88
N PHE A 123 9.59 10.66 -5.47
CA PHE A 123 8.76 11.71 -6.04
C PHE A 123 8.05 11.20 -7.30
N SER A 124 6.80 11.61 -7.46
CA SER A 124 5.92 11.14 -8.54
C SER A 124 5.82 12.12 -9.70
N LEU A 125 6.21 13.38 -9.48
CA LEU A 125 6.32 14.37 -10.55
C LEU A 125 7.55 14.12 -11.43
N PRO A 126 7.50 14.49 -12.73
CA PRO A 126 8.68 14.47 -13.58
C PRO A 126 9.69 15.54 -13.14
N LEU A 127 11.00 15.31 -13.38
CA LEU A 127 12.08 16.24 -13.00
C LEU A 127 11.88 17.66 -13.55
N SER A 128 11.31 17.79 -14.74
CA SER A 128 10.99 19.09 -15.35
C SER A 128 10.00 19.94 -14.54
N LYS A 129 9.26 19.31 -13.60
CA LYS A 129 8.32 19.97 -12.68
C LYS A 129 8.86 20.07 -11.26
N MET A 130 10.12 19.68 -11.01
CA MET A 130 10.76 19.70 -9.70
C MET A 130 12.10 20.44 -9.76
N PRO A 131 12.11 21.77 -9.91
CA PRO A 131 13.33 22.55 -9.93
C PRO A 131 14.16 22.30 -8.66
N GLY A 132 15.47 22.13 -8.82
CA GLY A 132 16.41 21.80 -7.74
C GLY A 132 16.57 20.30 -7.47
N VAL A 133 15.77 19.42 -8.08
CA VAL A 133 15.93 17.96 -8.02
C VAL A 133 16.70 17.49 -9.25
N ASN A 134 17.86 16.89 -9.05
CA ASN A 134 18.74 16.44 -10.15
C ASN A 134 18.47 14.99 -10.59
N LYS A 135 17.86 14.18 -9.73
CA LYS A 135 17.54 12.77 -9.98
C LYS A 135 16.36 12.35 -9.10
N ILE A 136 15.49 11.50 -9.62
CA ILE A 136 14.48 10.79 -8.83
C ILE A 136 15.13 9.52 -8.30
N VAL A 137 15.45 9.50 -7.01
CA VAL A 137 15.83 8.27 -6.31
C VAL A 137 14.57 7.43 -6.06
N LYS A 138 14.71 6.11 -6.14
CA LYS A 138 13.57 5.21 -5.96
C LYS A 138 13.88 4.12 -4.94
N LEU A 139 12.94 3.89 -4.02
CA LEU A 139 12.96 2.74 -3.14
C LEU A 139 12.89 1.46 -3.97
N THR A 140 13.87 0.59 -3.74
CA THR A 140 14.04 -0.69 -4.43
C THR A 140 13.72 -1.86 -3.49
N ASN A 141 14.03 -1.71 -2.21
CA ASN A 141 13.69 -2.68 -1.17
C ASN A 141 13.51 -1.99 0.19
N PHE A 142 12.79 -2.64 1.09
CA PHE A 142 12.73 -2.28 2.50
C PHE A 142 12.54 -3.54 3.35
N GLU A 143 13.03 -3.51 4.58
CA GLU A 143 12.88 -4.62 5.52
C GLU A 143 12.56 -4.13 6.92
N LEU A 144 11.69 -4.85 7.62
CA LEU A 144 11.39 -4.63 9.03
C LEU A 144 12.24 -5.61 9.85
N LYS A 145 13.19 -5.10 10.62
CA LYS A 145 14.09 -5.87 11.48
C LYS A 145 13.70 -5.72 12.94
N ASN A 146 14.03 -6.73 13.74
CA ASN A 146 13.91 -6.70 15.20
C ASN A 146 12.51 -6.29 15.69
N ILE A 147 11.48 -6.86 15.06
CA ILE A 147 10.10 -6.65 15.47
C ILE A 147 9.94 -7.09 16.92
N SER A 148 9.49 -6.17 17.78
CA SER A 148 9.32 -6.38 19.22
C SER A 148 7.94 -5.89 19.64
N LEU A 149 7.32 -6.63 20.54
CA LEU A 149 6.05 -6.28 21.18
C LEU A 149 6.29 -6.04 22.66
N LYS A 150 5.71 -4.97 23.21
CA LYS A 150 5.69 -4.70 24.64
C LYS A 150 4.27 -4.44 25.07
N TYR A 151 3.84 -5.09 26.15
CA TYR A 151 2.54 -4.87 26.75
C TYR A 151 2.63 -3.76 27.79
N GLU A 152 1.54 -3.02 27.93
CA GLU A 152 1.36 -2.08 29.05
C GLU A 152 1.13 -2.82 30.37
#